data_AF-A0A0F2R2S7-F1
#
_entry.id   AF-A0A0F2R2S7-F1
#
_cell.length_a   1.000
_cell.length_b   1.000
_cell.length_c   1.000
_cell.angle_alpha   90.00
_cell.angle_beta   90.00
_cell.angle_gamma   90.00
#
_symmetry.space_group_name_H-M   'P 1'
#
loop_
_entity.id
_entity.type
_entity.pdbx_description
1 polymer ?
#
loop_
_entity_poly.entity_id
_entity_poly.type
_entity_poly.pdbx_seq_one_letter_code
_entity_poly.pdbx_strand_id
1 'polypeptide(L)'
;MQESNIKISMDGRGRAQDNIFIERLWWTLKHQYIYLHAFDTGQQLRTGLRQWFSFYNRDRFHQGLDNRTPDEVYFGFYPILAKAA
;
A
#
# COMPACT_ATOMS: atom_id res chain seq x y z
N MET A 1 12.10 9.17 -16.92
CA MET A 1 10.64 9.48 -16.84
C MET A 1 9.98 9.51 -18.21
N GLN A 2 10.61 10.08 -19.26
CA GLN A 2 10.08 10.00 -20.63
C GLN A 2 10.14 8.59 -21.23
N GLU A 3 11.14 7.78 -20.86
CA GLU A 3 11.30 6.41 -21.42
C GLU A 3 10.22 5.41 -20.99
N SER A 4 9.48 5.69 -19.91
CA SER A 4 8.46 4.80 -19.36
C SER A 4 7.01 5.27 -19.61
N ASN A 5 6.80 6.31 -20.44
CA ASN A 5 5.49 6.89 -20.77
C ASN A 5 4.59 7.14 -19.53
N ILE A 6 5.19 7.55 -18.40
CA ILE A 6 4.46 7.81 -17.15
C ILE A 6 3.92 9.24 -17.22
N LYS A 7 2.60 9.40 -17.30
CA LYS A 7 1.94 10.71 -17.18
C LYS A 7 1.91 11.13 -15.71
N ILE A 8 2.61 12.21 -15.38
CA ILE A 8 2.48 12.86 -14.07
C ILE A 8 1.16 13.63 -14.08
N SER A 9 0.16 13.10 -13.37
CA SER A 9 -1.10 13.80 -13.11
C SER A 9 -1.02 14.40 -11.72
N MET A 10 -1.32 15.70 -11.60
CA MET A 10 -1.45 16.41 -10.34
C MET A 10 -2.75 17.20 -10.42
N ASP A 11 -3.71 16.89 -9.55
CA ASP A 11 -4.90 17.72 -9.40
C ASP A 11 -4.49 19.10 -8.86
N GLY A 12 -5.22 20.13 -9.29
CA GLY A 12 -4.84 21.53 -9.07
C GLY A 12 -4.61 21.86 -7.59
N ARG A 13 -3.77 22.88 -7.33
CA ARG A 13 -3.42 23.33 -5.97
C ARG A 13 -4.70 23.53 -5.14
N GLY A 14 -4.84 22.78 -4.04
CA GLY A 14 -5.99 22.86 -3.13
C GLY A 14 -7.04 21.76 -3.28
N ARG A 15 -6.84 20.76 -4.15
CA ARG A 15 -7.72 19.60 -4.25
C ARG A 15 -7.09 18.37 -3.59
N ALA A 16 -7.76 17.87 -2.55
CA ALA A 16 -7.24 16.80 -1.69
C ALA A 16 -7.56 15.38 -2.19
N GLN A 17 -8.28 15.25 -3.30
CA GLN A 17 -8.78 13.94 -3.78
C GLN A 17 -7.66 13.02 -4.23
N ASP A 18 -6.61 13.56 -4.86
CA ASP A 18 -5.45 12.77 -5.29
C ASP A 18 -4.65 12.23 -4.10
N ASN A 19 -4.60 12.95 -2.97
CA ASN A 19 -3.78 12.59 -1.82
C ASN A 19 -4.55 11.80 -0.74
N ILE A 20 -5.89 11.79 -0.77
CA ILE A 20 -6.71 11.22 0.30
C ILE A 20 -6.37 9.76 0.63
N PHE A 21 -6.06 8.97 -0.39
CA PHE A 21 -5.69 7.55 -0.22
C PHE A 21 -4.33 7.40 0.48
N ILE A 22 -3.35 8.20 0.06
CA ILE A 22 -2.00 8.18 0.62
C ILE A 22 -2.00 8.72 2.05
N GLU A 23 -2.75 9.78 2.33
CA GLU A 23 -2.92 10.30 3.69
C GLU A 23 -3.54 9.26 4.63
N ARG A 24 -4.59 8.55 4.18
CA ARG A 24 -5.21 7.48 4.98
C ARG A 24 -4.27 6.32 5.23
N LEU A 25 -3.46 5.94 4.24
CA LEU A 25 -2.42 4.92 4.39
C LEU A 25 -1.40 5.34 5.46
N TRP A 26 -0.88 6.57 5.38
CA TRP A 26 0.09 7.09 6.35
C TRP A 26 -0.48 7.20 7.75
N TRP A 27 -1.73 7.63 7.90
CA TRP A 27 -2.39 7.66 9.20
C TRP A 27 -2.45 6.26 9.81
N THR A 28 -2.86 5.27 9.01
CA THR A 28 -2.98 3.87 9.44
C THR A 28 -1.63 3.29 9.86
N LEU A 29 -0.59 3.48 9.05
CA LEU A 29 0.76 3.02 9.36
C LEU A 29 1.29 3.64 10.66
N LYS A 30 1.08 4.95 10.86
CA LYS A 30 1.56 5.63 12.06
C LYS A 30 0.90 5.08 13.32
N HIS A 31 -0.43 5.00 13.32
CA HIS A 31 -1.19 4.63 14.51
C HIS A 31 -1.13 3.13 14.81
N GLN A 32 -1.08 2.28 13.79
CA GLN A 32 -1.12 0.83 13.98
C GLN A 32 0.26 0.18 14.02
N TYR A 33 1.34 0.92 13.75
CA TYR A 33 2.68 0.37 13.76
C TYR A 33 3.69 1.33 14.38
N ILE A 34 3.95 2.48 13.75
CA ILE A 34 5.09 3.32 14.15
C ILE A 34 4.98 3.78 15.61
N TYR A 35 3.79 4.15 16.08
CA TYR A 35 3.59 4.60 17.46
C TYR A 35 3.57 3.47 18.50
N LEU A 36 3.40 2.22 18.06
CA LEU A 36 3.39 1.05 18.94
C LEU A 36 4.76 0.39 19.09
N HIS A 37 5.72 0.76 18.24
CA HIS A 37 7.04 0.14 18.19
C HIS A 37 8.15 1.15 18.47
N ALA A 38 9.10 0.75 19.32
CA ALA A 38 10.39 1.40 19.45
C ALA A 38 11.38 0.76 18.48
N PHE A 39 12.23 1.58 17.86
CA PHE A 39 13.27 1.11 16.95
C PHE A 39 14.61 1.67 17.42
N ASP A 40 15.59 0.79 17.61
CA ASP A 40 16.94 1.21 18.03
C ASP A 40 17.75 1.75 16.85
N THR A 41 17.43 1.28 15.64
CA THR A 41 18.14 1.66 14.42
C THR A 41 17.20 1.85 13.23
N GLY A 42 17.61 2.69 12.27
CA GLY A 42 16.89 2.84 11.02
C GLY A 42 16.80 1.55 10.19
N GLN A 43 17.70 0.59 10.38
CA GLN A 43 17.65 -0.71 9.70
C GLN A 43 16.52 -1.59 10.23
N GLN A 44 16.33 -1.60 11.56
CA GLN A 44 15.18 -2.26 12.18
C GLN A 44 13.87 -1.64 11.69
N LEU A 45 13.79 -0.30 11.67
CA LEU A 45 12.61 0.41 11.14
C LEU A 45 12.32 0.00 9.69
N ARG A 46 13.31 0.01 8.79
CA ARG A 46 13.12 -0.39 7.39
C ARG A 46 12.63 -1.83 7.25
N THR A 47 13.19 -2.74 8.04
CA THR A 47 12.79 -4.17 8.03
C THR A 47 11.35 -4.32 8.51
N GLY A 48 11.02 -3.67 9.62
CA GLY A 48 9.68 -3.65 10.18
C GLY A 48 8.64 -3.04 9.24
N LEU A 49 8.96 -1.91 8.60
CA LEU A 49 8.09 -1.30 7.59
C LEU A 49 7.85 -2.25 6.42
N ARG A 50 8.88 -2.94 5.92
CA ARG A 50 8.71 -3.92 4.84
C ARG A 50 7.76 -5.05 5.24
N GLN A 51 7.90 -5.56 6.47
CA GLN A 51 7.01 -6.60 7.00
C GLN A 51 5.57 -6.08 7.15
N TRP A 52 5.41 -4.88 7.70
CA TRP A 52 4.10 -4.26 7.88
C TRP A 52 3.40 -4.01 6.54
N PHE A 53 4.10 -3.50 5.52
CA PHE A 53 3.54 -3.30 4.19
C PHE A 53 3.21 -4.63 3.49
N SER A 54 4.02 -5.67 3.69
CA SER A 54 3.68 -7.02 3.20
C SER A 54 2.36 -7.49 3.80
N PHE A 55 2.19 -7.37 5.12
CA PHE A 55 0.94 -7.70 5.82
C PHE A 55 -0.24 -6.85 5.32
N TYR A 56 -0.05 -5.53 5.24
CA TYR A 56 -1.09 -4.60 4.80
C TYR A 56 -1.59 -4.93 3.38
N ASN A 57 -0.70 -5.29 2.47
CA ASN A 57 -1.06 -5.58 1.08
C ASN A 57 -1.60 -6.99 0.86
N ARG A 58 -1.10 -8.00 1.59
CA ARG A 58 -1.38 -9.42 1.32
C ARG A 58 -2.39 -10.08 2.23
N ASP A 59 -2.44 -9.65 3.49
CA ASP A 59 -3.16 -10.39 4.54
C ASP A 59 -4.30 -9.56 5.14
N ARG A 60 -4.22 -8.24 5.06
CA ARG A 60 -5.23 -7.35 5.64
C ARG A 60 -6.42 -7.17 4.70
N PHE A 61 -7.58 -7.61 5.15
CA PHE A 61 -8.86 -7.33 4.50
C PHE A 61 -9.30 -5.88 4.72
N HIS A 62 -9.83 -5.27 3.66
CA HIS A 62 -10.32 -3.89 3.69
C HIS A 62 -11.80 -3.86 3.32
N GLN A 63 -12.63 -3.30 4.20
CA GLN A 63 -14.09 -3.16 3.95
C GLN A 63 -14.38 -2.35 2.68
N GLY A 64 -13.59 -1.32 2.40
CA GLY A 64 -13.69 -0.54 1.16
C GLY A 64 -13.25 -1.27 -0.11
N LEU A 65 -12.74 -2.51 0.01
CA LEU A 65 -12.34 -3.39 -1.09
C LEU A 65 -13.19 -4.68 -1.12
N ASP A 66 -14.42 -4.64 -0.60
CA ASP A 66 -15.29 -5.82 -0.45
C ASP A 66 -14.67 -6.93 0.41
N ASN A 67 -13.97 -6.56 1.48
CA ASN A 67 -13.19 -7.49 2.32
C ASN A 67 -12.14 -8.29 1.54
N ARG A 68 -11.54 -7.69 0.50
CA ARG A 68 -10.36 -8.22 -0.18
C ARG A 68 -9.09 -7.50 0.28
N THR A 69 -7.95 -8.07 -0.06
CA THR A 69 -6.63 -7.48 0.21
C THR A 69 -6.22 -6.55 -0.95
N PRO A 70 -5.37 -5.55 -0.71
CA PRO A 70 -4.88 -4.67 -1.77
C PRO A 70 -4.23 -5.43 -2.93
N ASP A 71 -3.47 -6.50 -2.65
CA ASP A 71 -2.86 -7.35 -3.68
C ASP A 71 -3.93 -8.07 -4.53
N GLU A 72 -4.98 -8.61 -3.91
CA GLU A 72 -6.09 -9.26 -4.63
C GLU A 72 -6.80 -8.30 -5.60
N VAL A 73 -6.99 -7.04 -5.20
CA VAL A 73 -7.62 -6.02 -6.06
C VAL A 73 -6.67 -5.52 -7.14
N TYR A 74 -5.40 -5.31 -6.81
CA TYR A 74 -4.42 -4.73 -7.73
C TYR A 74 -3.99 -5.72 -8.83
N PHE A 75 -3.67 -6.95 -8.45
CA PHE A 75 -3.28 -7.99 -9.41
C PHE A 75 -4.51 -8.64 -10.06
N GLY A 76 -5.70 -8.48 -9.50
CA GLY A 76 -6.88 -9.25 -9.87
C GLY A 76 -6.75 -10.71 -9.45
N PHE A 77 -7.86 -11.44 -9.44
CA PHE A 77 -7.81 -12.91 -9.39
C PHE A 77 -7.08 -13.41 -10.65
N TYR A 78 -5.77 -13.60 -10.58
CA TYR A 78 -5.11 -14.63 -11.37
C TYR A 78 -5.25 -15.90 -10.55
N PRO A 79 -6.11 -16.86 -10.97
CA PRO A 79 -6.00 -18.19 -10.42
C PRO A 79 -4.55 -18.61 -10.67
N ILE A 80 -3.89 -19.06 -9.62
CA ILE A 80 -2.55 -19.67 -9.63
C ILE A 80 -2.47 -20.92 -10.54
N LEU A 81 -3.49 -21.16 -11.37
CA LEU A 81 -3.72 -22.28 -12.27
C LEU A 81 -3.72 -21.91 -13.77
N ALA A 82 -3.47 -20.66 -14.17
CA ALA A 82 -3.29 -20.32 -15.59
C ALA A 82 -1.88 -20.66 -16.14
N LYS A 83 -1.26 -21.73 -15.61
CA LYS A 83 0.00 -22.31 -16.11
C LYS A 83 -0.09 -23.83 -16.15
N ALA A 84 -1.08 -24.33 -16.89
CA ALA A 84 -1.16 -25.70 -17.37
C ALA A 84 -2.11 -25.75 -18.59
N ALA A 85 -1.61 -25.30 -19.75
CA ALA A 85 -2.13 -25.62 -21.08
C ALA A 85 -0.97 -25.48 -22.08
#